data_AF-A0A1F9CNI5-F1
#
_entry.id   AF-A0A1F9CNI5-F1
#
_cell.length_a   1.000
_cell.length_b   1.000
_cell.length_c   1.000
_cell.angle_alpha   90.00
_cell.angle_beta   90.00
_cell.angle_gamma   90.00
#
_symmetry.space_group_name_H-M   'P 1'
#
loop_
_entity.id
_entity.type
_entity.pdbx_description
1 polymer ?
#
loop_
_entity_poly.entity_id
_entity_poly.type
_entity_poly.pdbx_seq_one_letter_code
_entity_poly.pdbx_strand_id
1 'polypeptide(L)'
;MSKRLDPSQIAEFIVQNISEHPKDIARLTSGQFGLSRQAINGQIKRLMEKGLLEATGRTKARVYRLRELVDFQNQLPVDEKFEEDVIWRELVLPKMNGVAKNVIDICQYGLTEMLNNVKDHSGAISVFIWIRRNATRVHMIVSDSGVGIFTKIQKALQLQDPRHALLELSKGKLTTDSTRHTGEGIFFTSRMFDRFSIMSASLWYSRLIEPGDQWLLEVEDRDNVNGTTIFMRINTNSARTTQQVFERYASEPEDYRFSTTHVPIQLAKYGDEQLVSRSQAKRVLARFERFKEVMLDFQRVQSIGQAFADEIFRVFKRANPDIRILHINASPEVEKMISWVSSNAPSPPSSQ
;
A
#
# COMPACT_ATOMS: atom_id res chain seq x y z
N MET A 1 0.01 -45.65 4.99
CA MET A 1 -1.10 -44.95 4.33
C MET A 1 -0.54 -43.76 3.55
N SER A 2 -0.42 -43.88 2.23
CA SER A 2 0.07 -42.79 1.38
C SER A 2 -1.04 -41.75 1.23
N LYS A 3 -0.87 -40.55 1.80
CA LYS A 3 -1.73 -39.40 1.48
C LYS A 3 -1.66 -39.21 -0.04
N ARG A 4 -2.77 -39.45 -0.74
CA ARG A 4 -2.86 -39.17 -2.18
C ARG A 4 -2.70 -37.67 -2.34
N LEU A 5 -1.56 -37.24 -2.88
CA LEU A 5 -1.28 -35.83 -3.15
C LEU A 5 -2.32 -35.31 -4.14
N ASP A 6 -2.98 -34.21 -3.80
CA ASP A 6 -3.99 -33.60 -4.66
C ASP A 6 -3.30 -32.90 -5.85
N PRO A 7 -3.63 -33.25 -7.11
CA PRO A 7 -3.13 -32.56 -8.29
C PRO A 7 -3.34 -31.04 -8.27
N SER A 8 -4.35 -30.55 -7.56
CA SER A 8 -4.61 -29.11 -7.39
C SER A 8 -3.47 -28.41 -6.63
N GLN A 9 -2.97 -29.02 -5.55
CA GLN A 9 -1.89 -28.49 -4.72
C GLN A 9 -0.56 -28.37 -5.49
N ILE A 10 -0.29 -29.34 -6.37
CA ILE A 10 0.91 -29.31 -7.22
C ILE A 10 0.79 -28.18 -8.25
N ALA A 11 -0.40 -27.99 -8.86
CA ALA A 11 -0.63 -26.88 -9.79
C ALA A 11 -0.45 -25.53 -9.10
N GLU A 12 -1.05 -25.36 -7.93
CA GLU A 12 -0.95 -24.13 -7.15
C GLU A 12 0.49 -23.84 -6.76
N PHE A 13 1.23 -24.82 -6.27
CA PHE A 13 2.65 -24.65 -5.94
C PHE A 13 3.48 -24.21 -7.15
N ILE A 14 3.26 -24.84 -8.32
CA ILE A 14 3.95 -24.44 -9.55
C ILE A 14 3.62 -22.98 -9.89
N VAL A 15 2.33 -22.63 -9.92
CA VAL A 15 1.85 -21.29 -10.30
C VAL A 15 2.40 -20.22 -9.36
N GLN A 16 2.47 -20.47 -8.06
CA GLN A 16 2.98 -19.50 -7.08
C GLN A 16 4.51 -19.32 -7.13
N ASN A 17 5.27 -20.37 -7.44
CA ASN A 17 6.74 -20.34 -7.37
C ASN A 17 7.44 -20.08 -8.72
N ILE A 18 6.72 -20.15 -9.85
CA ILE A 18 7.35 -20.11 -11.18
C ILE A 18 8.02 -18.78 -11.50
N SER A 19 7.59 -17.67 -10.89
CA SER A 19 8.21 -16.36 -11.09
C SER A 19 9.62 -16.29 -10.50
N GLU A 20 9.88 -16.96 -9.38
CA GLU A 20 11.19 -17.03 -8.72
C GLU A 20 12.05 -18.18 -9.26
N HIS A 21 11.39 -19.24 -9.76
CA HIS A 21 12.02 -20.46 -10.25
C HIS A 21 11.76 -20.76 -11.74
N PRO A 22 11.92 -19.79 -12.67
CA PRO A 22 11.45 -19.95 -14.04
C PRO A 22 12.23 -21.02 -14.84
N LYS A 23 13.45 -21.37 -14.39
CA LYS A 23 14.32 -22.39 -15.04
C LYS A 23 14.28 -23.74 -14.35
N ASP A 24 13.93 -23.79 -13.06
CA ASP A 24 14.08 -24.98 -12.22
C ASP A 24 12.83 -25.35 -11.43
N ILE A 25 11.67 -24.76 -11.73
CA ILE A 25 10.38 -25.07 -11.10
C ILE A 25 10.07 -26.57 -11.06
N ALA A 26 10.45 -27.31 -12.11
CA ALA A 26 10.24 -28.76 -12.16
C ALA A 26 11.07 -29.51 -11.11
N ARG A 27 12.31 -29.05 -10.85
CA ARG A 27 13.20 -29.60 -9.83
C ARG A 27 12.72 -29.23 -8.43
N LEU A 28 12.36 -27.97 -8.21
CA LEU A 28 11.83 -27.48 -6.93
C LEU A 28 10.57 -28.25 -6.53
N THR A 29 9.59 -28.32 -7.43
CA THR A 29 8.31 -29.01 -7.19
C THR A 29 8.52 -30.51 -6.97
N SER A 30 9.42 -31.13 -7.73
CA SER A 30 9.77 -32.55 -7.55
C SER A 30 10.33 -32.82 -6.14
N GLY A 31 11.23 -31.96 -5.65
CA GLY A 31 11.77 -32.05 -4.30
C GLY A 31 10.71 -31.83 -3.21
N GLN A 32 9.82 -30.84 -3.39
CA GLN A 32 8.77 -30.52 -2.42
C GLN A 32 7.75 -31.65 -2.23
N PHE A 33 7.37 -32.33 -3.31
CA PHE A 33 6.29 -33.32 -3.29
C PHE A 33 6.77 -34.78 -3.36
N GLY A 34 8.08 -35.04 -3.48
CA GLY A 34 8.62 -36.39 -3.62
C GLY A 34 8.19 -37.10 -4.92
N LEU A 35 7.85 -36.33 -5.97
CA LEU A 35 7.37 -36.84 -7.26
C LEU A 35 8.46 -36.81 -8.32
N SER A 36 8.35 -37.68 -9.32
CA SER A 36 9.30 -37.69 -10.44
C SER A 36 9.20 -36.40 -11.27
N ARG A 37 10.32 -35.96 -11.85
CA ARG A 37 10.32 -34.80 -12.77
C ARG A 37 9.41 -34.99 -13.97
N GLN A 38 9.21 -36.24 -14.41
CA GLN A 38 8.28 -36.57 -15.50
C GLN A 38 6.83 -36.26 -15.10
N ALA A 39 6.42 -36.63 -13.88
CA ALA A 39 5.09 -36.30 -13.37
C ALA A 39 4.87 -34.78 -13.25
N ILE A 40 5.87 -34.05 -12.75
CA ILE A 40 5.82 -32.58 -12.68
C ILE A 40 5.77 -31.93 -14.06
N ASN A 41 6.58 -32.40 -15.01
CA ASN A 41 6.53 -31.90 -16.39
C ASN A 41 5.17 -32.16 -17.04
N GLY A 42 4.51 -33.27 -16.73
CA GLY A 42 3.12 -33.53 -17.11
C GLY A 42 2.16 -32.48 -16.55
N GLN A 43 2.34 -32.05 -15.29
CA GLN A 43 1.54 -30.99 -14.71
C GLN A 43 1.81 -29.61 -15.33
N ILE A 44 3.08 -29.27 -15.58
CA ILE A 44 3.45 -28.03 -16.27
C ILE A 44 2.83 -28.01 -17.68
N LYS A 45 2.84 -29.14 -18.39
CA LYS A 45 2.20 -29.26 -19.70
C LYS A 45 0.69 -28.98 -19.61
N ARG A 46 -0.01 -29.56 -18.65
CA ARG A 46 -1.44 -29.26 -18.42
C ARG A 46 -1.70 -27.80 -18.11
N LEU A 47 -0.82 -27.13 -17.34
CA LEU A 47 -0.95 -25.71 -17.05
C LEU A 47 -0.70 -24.82 -18.29
N MET A 48 0.20 -25.22 -19.18
CA MET A 48 0.39 -24.57 -20.48
C MET A 48 -0.81 -24.80 -21.41
N GLU A 49 -1.36 -26.02 -21.46
CA GLU A 49 -2.56 -26.35 -22.23
C GLU A 49 -3.79 -25.57 -21.74
N LYS A 50 -3.90 -25.33 -20.43
CA LYS A 50 -4.90 -24.43 -19.83
C LYS A 50 -4.62 -22.94 -20.06
N GLY A 51 -3.51 -22.58 -20.70
CA GLY A 51 -3.13 -21.21 -20.97
C GLY A 51 -2.70 -20.39 -19.75
N LEU A 52 -2.38 -21.02 -18.62
CA LEU A 52 -1.92 -20.33 -17.40
C LEU A 52 -0.41 -20.05 -17.43
N LEU A 53 0.33 -20.90 -18.15
CA LEU A 53 1.78 -20.79 -18.31
C LEU A 53 2.17 -20.67 -19.78
N GLU A 54 3.31 -20.04 -20.03
CA GLU A 54 4.01 -20.04 -21.31
C GLU A 54 5.47 -20.45 -21.10
N ALA A 55 6.14 -20.84 -22.18
CA ALA A 55 7.55 -21.19 -22.13
C ALA A 55 8.32 -20.64 -23.34
N THR A 56 9.53 -20.16 -23.10
CA THR A 56 10.48 -19.77 -24.15
C THR A 56 11.74 -20.62 -24.07
N GLY A 57 12.50 -20.67 -25.17
CA GLY A 57 13.72 -21.49 -25.27
C GLY A 57 13.46 -22.98 -25.50
N ARG A 58 14.54 -23.73 -25.73
CA ARG A 58 14.51 -25.18 -25.98
C ARG A 58 15.35 -25.91 -24.94
N THR A 59 14.96 -27.15 -24.64
CA THR A 59 15.70 -28.10 -23.78
C THR A 59 16.23 -27.47 -22.47
N LYS A 60 17.55 -27.30 -22.32
CA LYS A 60 18.20 -26.75 -21.12
C LYS A 60 18.03 -25.24 -20.97
N ALA A 61 17.75 -24.52 -22.05
CA ALA A 61 17.49 -23.09 -22.05
C ALA A 61 16.00 -22.76 -21.86
N ARG A 62 15.15 -23.75 -21.53
CA ARG A 62 13.71 -23.54 -21.38
C ARG A 62 13.41 -22.73 -20.12
N VAL A 63 12.62 -21.68 -20.28
CA VAL A 63 12.20 -20.77 -19.22
C VAL A 63 10.67 -20.75 -19.22
N TYR A 64 10.07 -21.05 -18.08
CA TYR A 64 8.63 -21.00 -17.89
C TYR A 64 8.22 -19.69 -17.21
N ARG A 65 7.06 -19.16 -17.60
CA ARG A 65 6.48 -17.93 -17.02
C ARG A 65 4.97 -18.05 -16.91
N LEU A 66 4.39 -17.25 -16.02
CA LEU A 66 2.94 -17.02 -16.01
C LEU A 66 2.56 -16.27 -17.28
N ARG A 67 1.52 -16.76 -17.96
CA ARG A 67 0.93 -16.05 -19.10
C ARG A 67 0.05 -14.91 -18.59
N GLU A 68 0.15 -13.73 -19.21
CA GLU A 68 -0.83 -12.68 -18.99
C GLU A 68 -2.16 -13.09 -19.63
N LEU A 69 -3.17 -13.30 -18.78
CA LEU A 69 -4.54 -13.60 -19.18
C LEU A 69 -5.28 -12.34 -19.62
N VAL A 70 -4.84 -11.19 -19.12
CA VAL A 70 -5.31 -9.86 -19.50
C VAL A 70 -4.11 -8.93 -19.62
N ASP A 71 -4.06 -8.19 -20.70
CA ASP A 71 -3.23 -7.00 -20.87
C ASP A 71 -4.10 -5.94 -21.56
N PHE A 72 -4.70 -5.05 -20.77
CA PHE A 72 -5.68 -4.07 -21.23
C PHE A 72 -5.21 -2.66 -20.88
N GLN A 73 -5.12 -1.80 -21.89
CA GLN A 73 -4.72 -0.40 -21.74
C GLN A 73 -5.80 0.48 -22.36
N ASN A 74 -6.04 1.63 -21.74
CA ASN A 74 -6.91 2.64 -22.33
C ASN A 74 -6.51 4.05 -21.92
N GLN A 75 -6.72 5.02 -22.81
CA GLN A 75 -6.61 6.44 -22.51
C GLN A 75 -8.02 7.03 -22.54
N LEU A 76 -8.44 7.64 -21.43
CA LEU A 76 -9.78 8.18 -21.26
C LEU A 76 -9.71 9.71 -21.12
N PRO A 77 -10.57 10.48 -21.81
CA PRO A 77 -10.68 11.92 -21.55
C PRO A 77 -11.25 12.14 -20.14
N VAL A 78 -10.76 13.16 -19.44
CA VAL A 78 -11.30 13.57 -18.14
C VAL A 78 -12.18 14.79 -18.39
N ASP A 79 -13.47 14.55 -18.59
CA ASP A 79 -14.49 15.55 -18.87
C ASP A 79 -15.72 15.36 -17.96
N GLU A 80 -16.81 16.10 -18.22
CA GLU A 80 -18.04 16.03 -17.42
C GLU A 80 -18.72 14.65 -17.45
N LYS A 81 -18.48 13.83 -18.48
CA LYS A 81 -19.04 12.47 -18.63
C LYS A 81 -18.14 11.41 -18.00
N PHE A 82 -17.05 11.81 -17.38
CA PHE A 82 -16.14 10.89 -16.71
C PHE A 82 -16.79 10.31 -15.45
N GLU A 83 -17.23 9.07 -15.53
CA GLU A 83 -17.87 8.32 -14.45
C GLU A 83 -17.05 7.05 -14.15
N GLU A 84 -16.43 7.03 -12.98
CA GLU A 84 -15.50 5.98 -12.54
C GLU A 84 -16.18 4.62 -12.39
N ASP A 85 -17.46 4.59 -11.98
CA ASP A 85 -18.25 3.38 -11.83
C ASP A 85 -18.60 2.78 -13.21
N VAL A 86 -18.90 3.62 -14.20
CA VAL A 86 -19.11 3.21 -15.60
C VAL A 86 -17.82 2.63 -16.17
N ILE A 87 -16.70 3.33 -16.00
CA ILE A 87 -15.37 2.87 -16.45
C ILE A 87 -15.05 1.50 -15.85
N TRP A 88 -15.28 1.32 -14.54
CA TRP A 88 -15.11 0.03 -13.89
C TRP A 88 -16.01 -1.04 -14.49
N ARG A 89 -17.33 -0.79 -14.52
CA ARG A 89 -18.36 -1.76 -14.92
C ARG A 89 -18.20 -2.21 -16.37
N GLU A 90 -17.90 -1.29 -17.27
CA GLU A 90 -17.91 -1.55 -18.72
C GLU A 90 -16.53 -1.95 -19.25
N LEU A 91 -15.44 -1.39 -18.72
CA LEU A 91 -14.10 -1.61 -19.28
C LEU A 91 -13.28 -2.61 -18.48
N VAL A 92 -13.33 -2.55 -17.14
CA VAL A 92 -12.40 -3.31 -16.28
C VAL A 92 -13.01 -4.58 -15.71
N LEU A 93 -14.24 -4.55 -15.21
CA LEU A 93 -14.93 -5.70 -14.63
C LEU A 93 -14.97 -6.92 -15.57
N PRO A 94 -15.23 -6.78 -16.89
CA PRO A 94 -15.17 -7.92 -17.82
C PRO A 94 -13.80 -8.61 -17.88
N LYS A 95 -12.72 -7.91 -17.49
CA LYS A 95 -11.34 -8.45 -17.46
C LYS A 95 -11.06 -9.25 -16.18
N MET A 96 -11.94 -9.21 -15.19
CA MET A 96 -11.78 -9.87 -13.90
C MET A 96 -12.36 -11.29 -13.84
N ASN A 97 -12.75 -11.87 -14.98
CA ASN A 97 -13.35 -13.20 -15.01
C ASN A 97 -12.43 -14.27 -14.37
N GLY A 98 -12.97 -15.01 -13.40
CA GLY A 98 -12.25 -16.03 -12.63
C GLY A 98 -11.41 -15.50 -11.47
N VAL A 99 -11.55 -14.22 -11.09
CA VAL A 99 -10.97 -13.66 -9.87
C VAL A 99 -12.00 -13.75 -8.73
N ALA A 100 -11.53 -14.01 -7.50
CA ALA A 100 -12.40 -14.09 -6.33
C ALA A 100 -13.07 -12.73 -6.02
N LYS A 101 -14.32 -12.76 -5.53
CA LYS A 101 -15.15 -11.57 -5.30
C LYS A 101 -14.47 -10.54 -4.39
N ASN A 102 -13.83 -10.96 -3.31
CA ASN A 102 -13.14 -10.06 -2.39
C ASN A 102 -11.97 -9.32 -3.06
N VAL A 103 -11.25 -9.97 -3.98
CA VAL A 103 -10.18 -9.32 -4.77
C VAL A 103 -10.78 -8.37 -5.80
N ILE A 104 -11.90 -8.74 -6.44
CA ILE A 104 -12.66 -7.85 -7.34
C ILE A 104 -13.08 -6.58 -6.60
N ASP A 105 -13.57 -6.71 -5.36
CA ASP A 105 -14.03 -5.57 -4.55
C ASP A 105 -12.88 -4.63 -4.17
N ILE A 106 -11.72 -5.18 -3.80
CA ILE A 106 -10.51 -4.39 -3.56
C ILE A 106 -10.08 -3.66 -4.84
N CYS A 107 -10.10 -4.34 -5.99
CA CYS A 107 -9.76 -3.74 -7.26
C CYS A 107 -10.75 -2.64 -7.68
N GLN A 108 -12.04 -2.86 -7.46
CA GLN A 108 -13.08 -1.88 -7.72
C GLN A 108 -12.85 -0.61 -6.90
N TYR A 109 -12.72 -0.78 -5.58
CA TYR A 109 -12.49 0.34 -4.67
C TYR A 109 -11.22 1.09 -5.06
N GLY A 110 -10.10 0.39 -5.22
CA GLY A 110 -8.83 1.01 -5.57
C GLY A 110 -8.86 1.78 -6.88
N LEU A 111 -9.43 1.19 -7.95
CA LEU A 111 -9.47 1.88 -9.24
C LEU A 111 -10.38 3.11 -9.20
N THR A 112 -11.60 2.96 -8.67
CA THR A 112 -12.59 4.05 -8.64
C THR A 112 -12.10 5.22 -7.79
N GLU A 113 -11.52 4.97 -6.62
CA GLU A 113 -10.90 6.02 -5.79
C GLU A 113 -9.75 6.74 -6.52
N MET A 114 -8.91 6.02 -7.28
CA MET A 114 -7.82 6.67 -8.02
C MET A 114 -8.33 7.48 -9.21
N LEU A 115 -9.37 7.01 -9.90
CA LEU A 115 -10.00 7.76 -10.99
C LEU A 115 -10.72 9.02 -10.49
N ASN A 116 -11.38 8.95 -9.33
CA ASN A 116 -11.97 10.13 -8.67
C ASN A 116 -10.91 11.15 -8.28
N ASN A 117 -9.79 10.70 -7.70
CA ASN A 117 -8.67 11.61 -7.42
C ASN A 117 -8.13 12.28 -8.68
N VAL A 118 -8.07 11.57 -9.82
CA VAL A 118 -7.72 12.21 -11.09
C VAL A 118 -8.74 13.28 -11.45
N LYS A 119 -10.03 12.93 -11.52
CA LYS A 119 -11.14 13.83 -11.90
C LYS A 119 -11.16 15.11 -11.05
N ASP A 120 -11.11 14.95 -9.73
CA ASP A 120 -11.36 16.03 -8.79
C ASP A 120 -10.11 16.83 -8.45
N HIS A 121 -8.92 16.24 -8.62
CA HIS A 121 -7.71 16.81 -8.07
C HIS A 121 -6.53 17.01 -9.03
N SER A 122 -6.43 16.26 -10.13
CA SER A 122 -5.25 16.33 -11.00
C SER A 122 -5.22 17.58 -11.89
N GLY A 123 -6.39 18.05 -12.35
CA GLY A 123 -6.50 19.01 -13.44
C GLY A 123 -6.02 18.48 -14.80
N ALA A 124 -5.85 17.16 -14.94
CA ALA A 124 -5.48 16.53 -16.20
C ALA A 124 -6.68 16.47 -17.15
N ILE A 125 -6.42 16.56 -18.46
CA ILE A 125 -7.43 16.42 -19.52
C ILE A 125 -7.69 14.96 -19.92
N SER A 126 -6.83 14.04 -19.47
CA SER A 126 -6.95 12.62 -19.76
C SER A 126 -6.23 11.76 -18.73
N VAL A 127 -6.63 10.50 -18.66
CA VAL A 127 -6.05 9.49 -17.77
C VAL A 127 -5.77 8.20 -18.51
N PHE A 128 -4.59 7.64 -18.25
CA PHE A 128 -4.20 6.32 -18.71
C PHE A 128 -4.54 5.28 -17.66
N ILE A 129 -5.18 4.19 -18.06
CA ILE A 129 -5.37 3.00 -17.24
C ILE A 129 -4.68 1.80 -17.88
N TRP A 130 -4.01 0.98 -17.08
CA TRP A 130 -3.42 -0.28 -17.52
C TRP A 130 -3.73 -1.39 -16.52
N ILE A 131 -4.44 -2.42 -16.98
CA ILE A 131 -4.83 -3.58 -16.20
C ILE A 131 -4.11 -4.80 -16.77
N ARG A 132 -3.28 -5.44 -15.95
CA ARG A 132 -2.66 -6.73 -16.25
C ARG A 132 -3.10 -7.77 -15.24
N ARG A 133 -3.37 -8.96 -15.73
CA ARG A 133 -3.74 -10.09 -14.88
C ARG A 133 -3.13 -11.36 -15.40
N ASN A 134 -2.57 -12.14 -14.47
CA ASN A 134 -2.23 -13.53 -14.70
C ASN A 134 -2.85 -14.41 -13.61
N ALA A 135 -2.44 -15.67 -13.53
CA ALA A 135 -3.01 -16.63 -12.58
C ALA A 135 -2.77 -16.28 -11.09
N THR A 136 -1.76 -15.46 -10.75
CA THR A 136 -1.38 -15.15 -9.37
C THR A 136 -1.62 -13.71 -8.96
N ARG A 137 -1.77 -12.78 -9.91
CA ARG A 137 -1.83 -11.35 -9.58
C ARG A 137 -2.71 -10.56 -10.52
N VAL A 138 -3.31 -9.51 -9.96
CA VAL A 138 -3.86 -8.36 -10.68
C VAL A 138 -2.94 -7.18 -10.45
N HIS A 139 -2.60 -6.46 -11.51
CA HIS A 139 -1.84 -5.23 -11.50
C HIS A 139 -2.66 -4.15 -12.22
N MET A 140 -2.84 -3.01 -11.57
CA MET A 140 -3.55 -1.86 -12.11
C MET A 140 -2.66 -0.64 -12.01
N ILE A 141 -2.61 0.15 -13.08
CA ILE A 141 -1.92 1.43 -13.13
C ILE A 141 -2.93 2.49 -13.53
N VAL A 142 -2.92 3.61 -12.81
CA VAL A 142 -3.66 4.83 -13.16
C VAL A 142 -2.63 5.93 -13.28
N SER A 143 -2.57 6.60 -14.44
CA SER A 143 -1.62 7.68 -14.68
C SER A 143 -2.31 8.89 -15.28
N ASP A 144 -2.10 10.04 -14.65
CA ASP A 144 -2.52 11.35 -15.17
C ASP A 144 -1.30 12.20 -15.54
N SER A 145 -1.50 13.22 -16.36
CA SER A 145 -0.48 14.21 -16.72
C SER A 145 -0.78 15.59 -16.09
N GLY A 146 -1.41 15.59 -14.92
CA GLY A 146 -1.86 16.79 -14.21
C GLY A 146 -0.77 17.43 -13.35
N VAL A 147 -1.19 18.14 -12.29
CA VAL A 147 -0.28 18.89 -11.41
C VAL A 147 0.69 18.01 -10.60
N GLY A 148 0.32 16.75 -10.38
CA GLY A 148 1.05 15.83 -9.51
C GLY A 148 0.66 15.94 -8.04
N ILE A 149 0.43 14.80 -7.39
CA ILE A 149 -0.10 14.73 -6.02
C ILE A 149 0.82 15.39 -4.99
N PHE A 150 2.13 15.12 -5.04
CA PHE A 150 3.06 15.69 -4.06
C PHE A 150 3.20 17.19 -4.24
N THR A 151 3.31 17.66 -5.50
CA THR A 151 3.32 19.10 -5.83
C THR A 151 2.05 19.80 -5.34
N LYS A 152 0.88 19.19 -5.54
CA LYS A 152 -0.40 19.75 -5.09
C LYS A 152 -0.47 19.90 -3.58
N ILE A 153 -0.14 18.83 -2.85
CA ILE A 153 -0.16 18.84 -1.37
C ILE A 153 0.89 19.81 -0.83
N GLN A 154 2.10 19.82 -1.40
CA GLN A 154 3.16 20.74 -1.02
C GLN A 154 2.71 22.20 -1.11
N LYS A 155 2.10 22.59 -2.24
CA LYS A 155 1.57 23.94 -2.43
C LYS A 155 0.42 24.25 -1.46
N ALA A 156 -0.54 23.33 -1.32
CA ALA A 156 -1.71 23.53 -0.47
C ALA A 156 -1.36 23.70 1.02
N LEU A 157 -0.34 22.99 1.50
CA LEU A 157 0.11 23.03 2.90
C LEU A 157 1.37 23.89 3.11
N GLN A 158 1.83 24.60 2.08
CA GLN A 158 3.05 25.44 2.11
C GLN A 158 4.29 24.70 2.65
N LEU A 159 4.44 23.43 2.24
CA LEU A 159 5.51 22.57 2.73
C LEU A 159 6.83 22.92 2.04
N GLN A 160 7.89 23.00 2.83
CA GLN A 160 9.23 23.33 2.32
C GLN A 160 9.83 22.22 1.43
N ASP A 161 9.43 20.96 1.64
CA ASP A 161 9.94 19.81 0.88
C ASP A 161 8.78 18.87 0.49
N PRO A 162 8.79 18.31 -0.74
CA PRO A 162 7.74 17.42 -1.24
C PRO A 162 7.61 16.09 -0.47
N ARG A 163 8.65 15.58 0.19
CA ARG A 163 8.60 14.41 1.10
C ARG A 163 7.73 14.65 2.32
N HIS A 164 7.56 15.91 2.76
CA HIS A 164 6.57 16.21 3.79
C HIS A 164 5.14 15.97 3.29
N ALA A 165 4.87 16.12 1.98
CA ALA A 165 3.56 15.77 1.43
C ALA A 165 3.28 14.28 1.61
N LEU A 166 4.29 13.42 1.52
CA LEU A 166 4.16 11.99 1.77
C LEU A 166 3.82 11.69 3.24
N LEU A 167 4.46 12.38 4.19
CA LEU A 167 4.09 12.28 5.61
C LEU A 167 2.63 12.69 5.81
N GLU A 168 2.20 13.82 5.23
CA GLU A 168 0.81 14.31 5.34
C GLU A 168 -0.21 13.37 4.69
N LEU A 169 0.16 12.73 3.57
CA LEU A 169 -0.66 11.73 2.89
C LEU A 169 -0.76 10.45 3.71
N SER A 170 0.33 10.02 4.35
CA SER A 170 0.38 8.79 5.14
C SER A 170 -0.59 8.81 6.34
N LYS A 171 -0.85 10.00 6.90
CA LYS A 171 -1.77 10.23 8.01
C LYS A 171 -3.24 9.97 7.65
N GLY A 172 -3.62 10.07 6.37
CA GLY A 172 -5.02 10.01 5.94
C GLY A 172 -5.82 11.28 6.30
N LYS A 173 -7.12 11.29 6.03
CA LYS A 173 -8.03 12.47 6.16
C LYS A 173 -7.48 13.75 5.51
N LEU A 174 -6.75 13.59 4.40
CA LEU A 174 -6.13 14.69 3.67
C LEU A 174 -6.94 14.94 2.42
N THR A 175 -7.53 16.13 2.33
CA THR A 175 -8.27 16.59 1.17
C THR A 175 -8.06 18.10 1.03
N THR A 176 -7.98 18.59 -0.20
CA THR A 176 -8.04 20.02 -0.50
C THR A 176 -9.48 20.52 -0.68
N ASP A 177 -10.46 19.61 -0.60
CA ASP A 177 -11.88 19.87 -0.76
C ASP A 177 -12.69 18.98 0.21
N SER A 178 -12.89 19.49 1.43
CA SER A 178 -13.55 18.77 2.52
C SER A 178 -15.07 18.72 2.41
N THR A 179 -15.68 19.48 1.50
CA THR A 179 -17.13 19.42 1.29
C THR A 179 -17.51 18.24 0.40
N ARG A 180 -16.62 17.83 -0.51
CA ARG A 180 -16.84 16.72 -1.45
C ARG A 180 -16.08 15.44 -1.11
N HIS A 181 -14.97 15.52 -0.38
CA HIS A 181 -14.13 14.35 -0.10
C HIS A 181 -13.72 14.24 1.37
N THR A 182 -13.72 13.01 1.89
CA THR A 182 -13.25 12.69 3.25
C THR A 182 -11.72 12.71 3.35
N GLY A 183 -11.02 12.53 2.23
CA GLY A 183 -9.55 12.44 2.19
C GLY A 183 -9.00 11.09 2.68
N GLU A 184 -9.81 10.03 2.59
CA GLU A 184 -9.51 8.70 3.11
C GLU A 184 -9.15 7.69 2.00
N GLY A 185 -9.54 7.97 0.75
CA GLY A 185 -9.41 7.04 -0.39
C GLY A 185 -8.02 6.47 -0.62
N ILE A 186 -7.00 7.33 -0.69
CA ILE A 186 -5.60 6.87 -0.84
C ILE A 186 -5.12 6.11 0.39
N PHE A 187 -5.53 6.53 1.59
CA PHE A 187 -5.14 5.87 2.84
C PHE A 187 -5.61 4.41 2.84
N PHE A 188 -6.89 4.17 2.54
CA PHE A 188 -7.46 2.83 2.50
C PHE A 188 -6.98 2.03 1.30
N THR A 189 -6.96 2.63 0.10
CA THR A 189 -6.44 1.97 -1.10
C THR A 189 -5.02 1.47 -0.88
N SER A 190 -4.12 2.29 -0.32
CA SER A 190 -2.74 1.88 -0.06
C SER A 190 -2.57 0.70 0.91
N ARG A 191 -3.63 0.35 1.67
CA ARG A 191 -3.66 -0.73 2.65
C ARG A 191 -4.44 -1.97 2.18
N MET A 192 -5.18 -1.85 1.08
CA MET A 192 -5.90 -2.97 0.48
C MET A 192 -5.02 -3.81 -0.44
N PHE A 193 -4.01 -3.21 -1.07
CA PHE A 193 -3.13 -3.87 -2.03
C PHE A 193 -1.85 -4.40 -1.38
N ASP A 194 -1.28 -5.47 -1.96
CA ASP A 194 -0.01 -6.04 -1.51
C ASP A 194 1.17 -5.15 -1.87
N ARG A 195 1.03 -4.37 -2.95
CA ARG A 195 1.91 -3.25 -3.28
C ARG A 195 1.07 -2.08 -3.76
N PHE A 196 1.33 -0.93 -3.16
CA PHE A 196 0.80 0.36 -3.60
C PHE A 196 1.97 1.32 -3.78
N SER A 197 2.11 1.90 -4.97
CA SER A 197 3.18 2.87 -5.25
C SER A 197 2.61 4.14 -5.87
N ILE A 198 3.23 5.27 -5.53
CA ILE A 198 2.95 6.59 -6.10
C ILE A 198 4.24 7.09 -6.73
N MET A 199 4.20 7.45 -8.01
CA MET A 199 5.25 8.19 -8.68
C MET A 199 4.72 9.57 -9.05
N SER A 200 5.37 10.63 -8.58
CA SER A 200 4.99 12.01 -8.91
C SER A 200 6.16 12.94 -8.64
N ALA A 201 6.36 13.94 -9.50
CA ALA A 201 7.55 14.79 -9.47
C ALA A 201 8.83 13.92 -9.46
N SER A 202 9.78 14.19 -8.57
CA SER A 202 11.00 13.39 -8.41
C SER A 202 10.87 12.26 -7.37
N LEU A 203 9.66 11.95 -6.88
CA LEU A 203 9.47 11.00 -5.78
C LEU A 203 8.76 9.73 -6.24
N TRP A 204 9.34 8.60 -5.85
CA TRP A 204 8.74 7.28 -5.93
C TRP A 204 8.51 6.74 -4.53
N TYR A 205 7.25 6.67 -4.10
CA TYR A 205 6.85 6.04 -2.84
C TYR A 205 6.31 4.66 -3.12
N SER A 206 6.73 3.66 -2.36
CA SER A 206 6.13 2.32 -2.36
C SER A 206 5.81 1.88 -0.95
N ARG A 207 4.63 1.28 -0.81
CA ARG A 207 4.19 0.53 0.36
C ARG A 207 3.99 -0.92 -0.06
N LEU A 208 4.74 -1.83 0.56
CA LEU A 208 4.68 -3.27 0.29
C LEU A 208 4.31 -4.03 1.55
N ILE A 209 3.45 -5.03 1.42
CA ILE A 209 3.20 -5.99 2.51
C ILE A 209 4.37 -6.96 2.57
N GLU A 210 5.01 -7.03 3.73
CA GLU A 210 6.00 -8.02 4.10
C GLU A 210 5.38 -9.14 4.95
N PRO A 211 6.06 -10.30 5.08
CA PRO A 211 5.62 -11.36 5.98
C PRO A 211 5.28 -10.85 7.38
N GLY A 212 4.19 -11.35 7.97
CA GLY A 212 3.71 -10.89 9.28
C GLY A 212 2.87 -9.61 9.25
N ASP A 213 2.33 -9.23 8.08
CA ASP A 213 1.49 -8.03 7.91
C ASP A 213 2.24 -6.71 8.24
N GLN A 214 3.58 -6.75 8.12
CA GLN A 214 4.44 -5.59 8.24
C GLN A 214 4.45 -4.79 6.93
N TRP A 215 4.69 -3.49 7.03
CA TRP A 215 4.72 -2.61 5.86
C TRP A 215 6.12 -2.09 5.60
N LEU A 216 6.69 -2.51 4.49
CA LEU A 216 7.89 -1.89 3.97
C LEU A 216 7.52 -0.61 3.23
N LEU A 217 8.15 0.49 3.61
CA LEU A 217 8.06 1.74 2.86
C LEU A 217 9.42 2.08 2.25
N GLU A 218 9.36 2.36 0.96
CA GLU A 218 10.50 2.77 0.16
C GLU A 218 10.20 4.15 -0.42
N VAL A 219 11.16 5.05 -0.30
CA VAL A 219 11.11 6.38 -0.90
C VAL A 219 12.40 6.54 -1.68
N GLU A 220 12.26 6.72 -2.99
CA GLU A 220 13.40 6.88 -3.90
C GLU A 220 13.25 8.19 -4.67
N ASP A 221 14.38 8.86 -4.89
CA ASP A 221 14.46 9.96 -5.84
C ASP A 221 14.56 9.38 -7.25
N ARG A 222 13.78 9.94 -8.17
CA ARG A 222 13.73 9.55 -9.58
C ARG A 222 13.78 10.79 -10.47
N ASP A 223 13.96 10.56 -11.77
CA ASP A 223 13.78 11.63 -12.76
C ASP A 223 12.41 12.26 -12.60
N ASN A 224 12.36 13.59 -12.77
CA ASN A 224 11.14 14.34 -12.56
C ASN A 224 10.07 13.92 -13.57
N VAL A 225 8.93 13.44 -13.08
CA VAL A 225 7.76 13.09 -13.90
C VAL A 225 6.64 14.11 -13.72
N ASN A 226 5.90 14.37 -14.80
CA ASN A 226 4.68 15.16 -14.75
C ASN A 226 3.51 14.30 -14.25
N GLY A 227 2.56 14.93 -13.56
CA GLY A 227 1.36 14.27 -13.05
C GLY A 227 1.64 13.26 -11.95
N THR A 228 0.75 12.26 -11.86
CA THR A 228 0.82 11.19 -10.88
C THR A 228 0.61 9.86 -11.58
N THR A 229 1.42 8.86 -11.24
CA THR A 229 1.19 7.46 -11.59
C THR A 229 1.03 6.64 -10.32
N ILE A 230 -0.10 5.95 -10.20
CA ILE A 230 -0.41 5.04 -9.11
C ILE A 230 -0.28 3.60 -9.62
N PHE A 231 0.45 2.77 -8.88
CA PHE A 231 0.60 1.34 -9.15
C PHE A 231 -0.04 0.54 -8.02
N MET A 232 -0.93 -0.38 -8.36
CA MET A 232 -1.67 -1.21 -7.40
C MET A 232 -1.56 -2.68 -7.79
N ARG A 233 -1.06 -3.52 -6.89
CA ARG A 233 -0.91 -4.97 -7.13
C ARG A 233 -1.48 -5.78 -5.98
N ILE A 234 -2.28 -6.79 -6.31
CA ILE A 234 -2.84 -7.74 -5.35
C ILE A 234 -2.77 -9.17 -5.89
N ASN A 235 -2.52 -10.13 -5.00
CA ASN A 235 -2.56 -11.55 -5.28
C ASN A 235 -4.01 -12.02 -5.50
N THR A 236 -4.24 -12.83 -6.54
CA THR A 236 -5.56 -13.39 -6.86
C THR A 236 -6.10 -14.34 -5.80
N ASN A 237 -5.22 -14.89 -4.95
CA ASN A 237 -5.55 -15.77 -3.82
C ASN A 237 -5.57 -15.01 -2.47
N SER A 238 -5.55 -13.68 -2.47
CA SER A 238 -5.65 -12.91 -1.23
C SER A 238 -6.98 -13.22 -0.50
N ALA A 239 -6.91 -13.47 0.80
CA ALA A 239 -8.10 -13.62 1.66
C ALA A 239 -8.62 -12.27 2.20
N ARG A 240 -7.89 -11.18 1.92
CA ARG A 240 -8.23 -9.84 2.41
C ARG A 240 -9.55 -9.36 1.82
N THR A 241 -10.34 -8.67 2.62
CA THR A 241 -11.57 -7.99 2.20
C THR A 241 -11.45 -6.48 2.45
N THR A 242 -12.23 -5.68 1.72
CA THR A 242 -12.33 -4.24 1.97
C THR A 242 -12.82 -3.95 3.39
N GLN A 243 -13.81 -4.72 3.86
CA GLN A 243 -14.37 -4.64 5.21
C GLN A 243 -13.30 -4.79 6.31
N GLN A 244 -12.49 -5.86 6.25
CA GLN A 244 -11.41 -6.07 7.24
C GLN A 244 -10.41 -4.90 7.28
N VAL A 245 -10.17 -4.25 6.15
CA VAL A 245 -9.28 -3.08 6.11
C VAL A 245 -9.96 -1.86 6.74
N PHE A 246 -11.24 -1.61 6.45
CA PHE A 246 -11.97 -0.51 7.09
C PHE A 246 -12.08 -0.67 8.60
N GLU A 247 -12.47 -1.86 9.06
CA GLU A 247 -12.64 -2.18 10.49
C GLU A 247 -11.35 -1.96 11.29
N ARG A 248 -10.18 -2.25 10.70
CA ARG A 248 -8.88 -2.03 11.33
C ARG A 248 -8.62 -0.57 11.71
N TYR A 249 -9.26 0.39 11.04
CA TYR A 249 -9.04 1.81 11.27
C TYR A 249 -10.28 2.58 11.73
N ALA A 250 -11.36 1.87 12.06
CA ALA A 250 -12.56 2.42 12.68
C ALA A 250 -12.43 2.40 14.22
N SER A 251 -13.03 3.38 14.91
CA SER A 251 -13.04 3.43 16.39
C SER A 251 -13.89 2.34 17.00
N GLU A 252 -15.03 2.07 16.38
CA GLU A 252 -16.13 1.29 16.93
C GLU A 252 -16.72 0.44 15.78
N PRO A 253 -16.97 -0.87 16.00
CA PRO A 253 -17.47 -1.77 14.97
C PRO A 253 -18.79 -1.32 14.35
N GLU A 254 -19.64 -0.61 15.11
CA GLU A 254 -20.95 -0.16 14.64
C GLU A 254 -20.92 1.14 13.82
N ASP A 255 -19.94 2.02 14.04
CA ASP A 255 -19.92 3.37 13.46
C ASP A 255 -19.04 3.51 12.21
N TYR A 256 -18.15 2.55 11.94
CA TYR A 256 -17.19 2.52 10.81
C TYR A 256 -16.40 3.83 10.58
N ARG A 257 -16.40 4.77 11.52
CA ARG A 257 -15.74 6.08 11.37
C ARG A 257 -14.24 5.91 11.43
N PHE A 258 -13.56 6.25 10.34
CA PHE A 258 -12.10 6.31 10.31
C PHE A 258 -11.60 7.26 11.41
N SER A 259 -10.83 6.72 12.34
CA SER A 259 -10.41 7.45 13.54
C SER A 259 -9.01 7.12 13.98
N THR A 260 -8.47 6.04 13.44
CA THR A 260 -7.16 5.50 13.81
C THR A 260 -6.24 5.69 12.63
N THR A 261 -5.10 6.36 12.84
CA THR A 261 -4.10 6.50 11.79
C THR A 261 -2.82 5.74 12.12
N HIS A 262 -2.10 5.34 11.08
CA HIS A 262 -0.79 4.71 11.17
C HIS A 262 0.22 5.62 10.48
N VAL A 263 1.16 6.15 11.26
CA VAL A 263 2.12 7.16 10.82
C VAL A 263 3.53 6.60 10.90
N PRO A 264 4.17 6.30 9.76
CA PRO A 264 5.56 5.86 9.73
C PRO A 264 6.50 7.01 10.05
N ILE A 265 7.14 6.96 11.21
CA ILE A 265 7.98 8.03 11.74
C ILE A 265 9.23 8.27 10.87
N GLN A 266 9.70 7.25 10.14
CA GLN A 266 10.79 7.42 9.19
C GLN A 266 10.50 8.47 8.10
N LEU A 267 9.23 8.73 7.75
CA LEU A 267 8.85 9.77 6.78
C LEU A 267 9.03 11.19 7.32
N ALA A 268 9.27 11.36 8.62
CA ALA A 268 9.56 12.65 9.24
C ALA A 268 11.05 13.02 9.17
N LYS A 269 11.92 12.09 8.76
CA LYS A 269 13.33 12.34 8.52
C LYS A 269 13.55 13.10 7.22
N TYR A 270 14.63 13.86 7.17
CA TYR A 270 15.07 14.57 5.99
C TYR A 270 16.48 14.10 5.63
N GLY A 271 16.64 13.41 4.50
CA GLY A 271 17.92 12.76 4.18
C GLY A 271 18.40 11.88 5.35
N ASP A 272 19.63 12.12 5.80
CA ASP A 272 20.25 11.39 6.92
C ASP A 272 20.01 12.04 8.30
N GLU A 273 19.10 13.01 8.41
CA GLU A 273 18.79 13.66 9.68
C GLU A 273 18.25 12.69 10.74
N GLN A 274 18.70 12.91 11.98
CA GLN A 274 18.12 12.27 13.16
C GLN A 274 16.90 13.06 13.65
N LEU A 275 15.95 12.35 14.26
CA LEU A 275 14.72 12.93 14.80
C LEU A 275 14.97 13.47 16.20
N VAL A 276 15.52 14.68 16.30
CA VAL A 276 16.00 15.26 17.56
C VAL A 276 15.22 16.49 18.02
N SER A 277 14.56 17.21 17.11
CA SER A 277 14.01 18.55 17.41
C SER A 277 12.50 18.57 17.67
N ARG A 278 12.03 19.60 18.38
CA ARG A 278 10.59 19.84 18.57
C ARG A 278 9.87 20.22 17.28
N SER A 279 10.55 20.90 16.35
CA SER A 279 9.95 21.25 15.06
C SER A 279 9.67 20.00 14.23
N GLN A 280 10.57 19.01 14.24
CA GLN A 280 10.34 17.70 13.64
C GLN A 280 9.10 17.01 14.26
N ALA A 281 9.00 17.00 15.60
CA ALA A 281 7.84 16.42 16.30
C ALA A 281 6.52 17.14 15.95
N LYS A 282 6.50 18.48 15.93
CA LYS A 282 5.30 19.25 15.57
C LYS A 282 4.82 18.95 14.14
N ARG A 283 5.73 18.70 13.20
CA ARG A 283 5.34 18.25 11.83
C ARG A 283 4.67 16.88 11.85
N VAL A 284 5.19 15.94 12.65
CA VAL A 284 4.54 14.63 12.83
C VAL A 284 3.15 14.81 13.42
N LEU A 285 3.02 15.59 14.48
CA LEU A 285 1.78 15.80 15.24
C LEU A 285 0.70 16.59 14.50
N ALA A 286 1.07 17.32 13.44
CA ALA A 286 0.11 18.11 12.68
C ALA A 286 -1.08 17.25 12.20
N ARG A 287 -2.30 17.74 12.44
CA ARG A 287 -3.58 17.10 12.08
C ARG A 287 -3.97 15.89 12.93
N PHE A 288 -3.23 15.57 13.99
CA PHE A 288 -3.58 14.45 14.87
C PHE A 288 -4.90 14.65 15.61
N GLU A 289 -5.34 15.90 15.80
CA GLU A 289 -6.64 16.26 16.39
C GLU A 289 -7.85 15.74 15.58
N ARG A 290 -7.64 15.25 14.36
CA ARG A 290 -8.66 14.62 13.53
C ARG A 290 -8.87 13.12 13.83
N PHE A 291 -8.06 12.56 14.73
CA PHE A 291 -8.01 11.14 15.05
C PHE A 291 -8.23 10.92 16.54
N LYS A 292 -8.89 9.80 16.89
CA LYS A 292 -9.01 9.34 18.28
C LYS A 292 -7.79 8.53 18.70
N GLU A 293 -7.19 7.80 17.75
CA GLU A 293 -6.00 6.98 18.00
C GLU A 293 -4.96 7.20 16.91
N VAL A 294 -3.70 7.29 17.30
CA VAL A 294 -2.56 7.48 16.39
C VAL A 294 -1.51 6.45 16.75
N MET A 295 -1.18 5.60 15.79
CA MET A 295 -0.13 4.60 15.91
C MET A 295 1.13 5.09 15.20
N LEU A 296 2.14 5.46 15.99
CA LEU A 296 3.45 5.90 15.54
C LEU A 296 4.36 4.70 15.31
N ASP A 297 4.75 4.49 14.06
CA ASP A 297 5.57 3.35 13.67
C ASP A 297 7.03 3.76 13.54
N PHE A 298 7.85 3.24 14.44
CA PHE A 298 9.28 3.51 14.55
C PHE A 298 10.14 2.50 13.79
N GLN A 299 9.54 1.67 12.92
CA GLN A 299 10.30 0.79 12.04
C GLN A 299 11.38 1.59 11.29
N ARG A 300 12.63 1.10 11.33
CA ARG A 300 13.84 1.75 10.76
C ARG A 300 14.23 3.09 11.39
N VAL A 301 13.74 3.39 12.59
CA VAL A 301 14.20 4.52 13.42
C VAL A 301 15.05 3.97 14.55
N GLN A 302 16.38 4.13 14.45
CA GLN A 302 17.31 3.61 15.45
C GLN A 302 17.29 4.40 16.76
N SER A 303 17.10 5.72 16.71
CA SER A 303 17.04 6.57 17.89
C SER A 303 16.20 7.82 17.63
N ILE A 304 15.74 8.44 18.71
CA ILE A 304 15.09 9.76 18.72
C ILE A 304 15.70 10.61 19.83
N GLY A 305 15.78 11.91 19.61
CA GLY A 305 16.25 12.86 20.61
C GLY A 305 15.18 13.17 21.65
N GLN A 306 15.64 13.58 22.83
CA GLN A 306 14.79 13.93 23.97
C GLN A 306 13.73 14.99 23.62
N ALA A 307 14.10 16.06 22.93
CA ALA A 307 13.17 17.13 22.60
C ALA A 307 12.04 16.68 21.64
N PHE A 308 12.35 15.76 20.71
CA PHE A 308 11.35 15.14 19.84
C PHE A 308 10.38 14.25 20.63
N ALA A 309 10.91 13.37 21.48
CA ALA A 309 10.11 12.46 22.30
C ALA A 309 9.23 13.23 23.32
N ASP A 310 9.79 14.25 23.97
CA ASP A 310 9.13 15.09 24.97
C ASP A 310 7.90 15.81 24.39
N GLU A 311 8.03 16.34 23.17
CA GLU A 311 6.95 17.02 22.47
C GLU A 311 5.77 16.08 22.18
N ILE A 312 6.05 14.85 21.73
CA ILE A 312 5.02 13.87 21.34
C ILE A 312 4.36 13.24 22.57
N PHE A 313 5.16 12.62 23.44
CA PHE A 313 4.65 11.70 24.46
C PHE A 313 4.26 12.40 25.76
N ARG A 314 4.74 13.65 25.99
CA ARG A 314 4.39 14.42 27.19
C ARG A 314 3.60 15.69 26.86
N VAL A 315 4.13 16.58 26.01
CA VAL A 315 3.51 17.89 25.75
C VAL A 315 2.20 17.72 24.98
N PHE A 316 2.23 17.06 23.82
CA PHE A 316 1.05 16.88 22.97
C PHE A 316 -0.02 16.02 23.66
N LYS A 317 0.40 14.90 24.28
CA LYS A 317 -0.52 14.03 25.03
C LYS A 317 -1.22 14.75 26.17
N ARG A 318 -0.53 15.64 26.90
CA ARG A 318 -1.16 16.45 27.96
C ARG A 318 -2.14 17.48 27.39
N ALA A 319 -1.83 18.06 26.24
CA ALA A 319 -2.70 19.02 25.58
C ALA A 319 -3.92 18.38 24.92
N ASN A 320 -3.84 17.08 24.58
CA ASN A 320 -4.88 16.34 23.88
C ASN A 320 -5.15 14.99 24.57
N PRO A 321 -5.74 14.99 25.79
CA PRO A 321 -5.90 13.77 26.59
C PRO A 321 -6.82 12.73 25.94
N ASP A 322 -7.73 13.17 25.07
CA ASP A 322 -8.68 12.30 24.35
C ASP A 322 -8.05 11.56 23.16
N ILE A 323 -6.84 11.94 22.75
CA ILE A 323 -6.12 11.31 21.64
C ILE A 323 -5.17 10.26 22.19
N ARG A 324 -5.42 9.00 21.84
CA ARG A 324 -4.55 7.89 22.22
C ARG A 324 -3.35 7.80 21.28
N ILE A 325 -2.17 8.13 21.78
CA ILE A 325 -0.90 7.91 21.08
C ILE A 325 -0.32 6.56 21.46
N LEU A 326 -0.13 5.70 20.47
CA LEU A 326 0.53 4.40 20.57
C LEU A 326 1.83 4.43 19.77
N HIS A 327 2.80 3.60 20.17
CA HIS A 327 4.03 3.38 19.40
C HIS A 327 4.24 1.89 19.14
N ILE A 328 4.75 1.57 17.94
CA ILE A 328 5.07 0.21 17.51
C ILE A 328 6.44 0.17 16.83
N ASN A 329 7.04 -1.02 16.75
CA ASN A 329 8.33 -1.28 16.09
C ASN A 329 9.48 -0.36 16.56
N ALA A 330 9.42 0.10 17.81
CA ALA A 330 10.47 0.93 18.39
C ALA A 330 11.73 0.10 18.70
N SER A 331 12.90 0.65 18.39
CA SER A 331 14.17 0.08 18.84
C SER A 331 14.31 0.17 20.37
N PRO A 332 15.19 -0.63 20.99
CA PRO A 332 15.48 -0.51 22.43
C PRO A 332 15.85 0.92 22.86
N GLU A 333 16.59 1.66 22.02
CA GLU A 333 16.98 3.04 22.27
C GLU A 333 15.78 4.00 22.22
N VAL A 334 14.87 3.80 21.27
CA VAL A 334 13.63 4.58 21.16
C VAL A 334 12.73 4.31 22.36
N GLU A 335 12.52 3.04 22.73
CA GLU A 335 11.73 2.65 23.91
C GLU A 335 12.26 3.28 25.19
N LYS A 336 13.59 3.27 25.37
CA LYS A 336 14.25 3.90 26.51
C LYS A 336 13.98 5.40 26.56
N MET A 337 14.06 6.09 25.42
CA MET A 337 13.81 7.53 25.35
C MET A 337 12.34 7.88 25.64
N ILE A 338 11.39 7.12 25.08
CA ILE A 338 9.95 7.29 25.31
C ILE A 338 9.62 7.08 26.80
N SER A 339 10.16 6.02 27.40
CA SER A 339 9.98 5.71 28.82
C SER A 339 10.57 6.81 29.71
N TRP A 340 11.74 7.34 29.37
CA TRP A 340 12.41 8.40 30.10
C TRP A 340 11.59 9.72 30.10
N VAL A 341 11.09 10.17 28.95
CA VAL A 341 10.26 11.40 28.90
C VAL A 341 8.90 11.24 29.58
N SER A 342 8.34 10.02 29.54
CA SER A 342 7.02 9.72 30.13
C SER A 342 7.09 9.64 31.65
N SER A 343 8.19 9.14 32.21
CA SER A 343 8.40 9.01 33.66
C SER A 343 8.69 10.35 34.35
N ASN A 344 9.24 11.32 33.62
CA ASN A 344 9.50 12.68 34.11
C ASN A 344 8.27 13.61 34.01
N ALA A 345 7.06 13.05 33.83
CA ALA A 345 5.84 13.83 33.89
C ALA A 345 5.48 14.15 35.35
N PRO A 346 5.42 15.43 35.78
CA PRO A 346 4.93 15.76 37.10
C PRO A 346 3.47 15.29 37.25
N SER A 347 3.14 14.67 38.38
CA SER A 347 1.79 14.22 38.70
C SER A 347 0.77 15.36 38.54
N PRO A 348 -0.45 15.09 38.04
CA PRO A 348 -1.49 16.11 38.04
C PRO A 348 -1.72 16.62 39.47
N PRO A 349 -1.97 17.92 39.68
CA PRO A 349 -2.25 18.44 41.00
C PRO A 349 -3.48 17.71 41.54
N SER A 350 -3.34 17.10 42.71
CA SER A 350 -4.44 16.51 43.47
C SER A 350 -5.49 17.58 43.69
N SER A 351 -6.70 17.34 43.17
CA SER A 351 -7.88 18.13 43.50
C SER A 351 -8.08 18.08 45.01
N GLN A 352 -7.92 19.22 45.67
CA GLN A 352 -8.43 19.47 47.02
C GLN A 352 -9.87 19.94 46.96
#